data_AF-A0A958QWE9-F1
#
_entry.id   AF-A0A958QWE9-F1
#
_cell.length_a   1.000
_cell.length_b   1.000
_cell.length_c   1.000
_cell.angle_alpha   90.00
_cell.angle_beta   90.00
_cell.angle_gamma   90.00
#
_symmetry.space_group_name_H-M   'P 1'
#
loop_
_entity.id
_entity.type
_entity.pdbx_description
1 polymer ?
#
loop_
_entity_poly.entity_id
_entity_poly.type
_entity_poly.pdbx_seq_one_letter_code
_entity_poly.pdbx_strand_id
1 'polypeptide(L)'
;MAPTDRTPPWHTAHEDACRAGLRTYVDPLTGYEVMTERFLRERGHCCGSGCRHCPYRLTGPAPQVADSTGQNITVRGAGIPTDFSDI
;
A
#
# COMPACT_ATOMS: atom_id res chain seq x y z
N MET A 1 6.88 24.50 -23.94
CA MET A 1 6.59 23.40 -22.99
C MET A 1 6.28 24.05 -21.65
N ALA A 2 5.01 24.14 -21.27
CA ALA A 2 4.64 24.65 -19.95
C ALA A 2 5.00 23.56 -18.91
N PRO A 3 5.80 23.85 -17.87
CA PRO A 3 5.98 22.90 -16.78
C PRO A 3 4.61 22.67 -16.14
N THR A 4 4.28 21.41 -15.87
CA THR A 4 3.01 20.99 -15.27
C THR A 4 2.86 21.59 -13.87
N ASP A 5 2.21 22.75 -13.83
CA ASP A 5 2.03 23.71 -12.73
C ASP A 5 1.15 23.23 -11.56
N ARG A 6 1.26 21.97 -11.13
CA ARG A 6 0.52 21.49 -9.94
C ARG A 6 1.34 20.65 -8.98
N THR A 7 2.65 20.54 -9.18
CA THR A 7 3.52 19.83 -8.24
C THR A 7 3.80 20.72 -7.04
N PRO A 8 3.33 20.37 -5.84
CA PRO A 8 3.55 21.20 -4.67
C PRO A 8 5.03 21.15 -4.25
N PRO A 9 5.57 22.20 -3.61
CA PRO A 9 7.00 22.32 -3.35
C PRO A 9 7.55 21.21 -2.43
N TRP A 10 6.72 20.65 -1.56
CA TRP A 10 7.06 19.51 -0.71
C TRP A 10 7.24 18.19 -1.47
N HIS A 11 6.73 18.08 -2.71
CA HIS A 11 6.94 16.91 -3.57
C HIS A 11 8.34 16.93 -4.16
N THR A 12 8.79 18.07 -4.68
CA THR A 12 10.14 18.24 -5.20
C THR A 12 11.19 18.07 -4.10
N ALA A 13 10.98 18.67 -2.92
CA ALA A 13 11.88 18.49 -1.78
C ALA A 13 12.00 17.02 -1.35
N HIS A 14 10.90 16.26 -1.40
CA HIS A 14 10.89 14.84 -1.15
C HIS A 14 11.68 14.05 -2.23
N GLU A 15 11.46 14.36 -3.50
CA GLU A 15 12.17 13.71 -4.62
C GLU A 15 13.68 13.93 -4.55
N ASP A 16 14.11 15.16 -4.27
CA ASP A 16 15.52 15.50 -4.16
C ASP A 16 16.17 14.78 -2.97
N ALA A 17 15.48 14.71 -1.82
CA ALA A 17 15.94 13.94 -0.68
C ALA A 17 16.02 12.43 -0.99
N CYS A 18 15.03 11.86 -1.69
CA CYS A 18 15.06 10.47 -2.13
C CYS A 18 16.23 10.20 -3.08
N ARG A 19 16.49 11.10 -4.03
CA ARG A 19 17.60 10.99 -5.00
C ARG A 19 18.96 11.12 -4.33
N ALA A 20 19.06 11.97 -3.31
CA ALA A 20 20.25 12.11 -2.48
C ALA A 20 20.44 10.96 -1.48
N GLY A 21 19.47 10.04 -1.35
CA GLY A 21 19.52 8.93 -0.39
C GLY A 21 19.32 9.39 1.06
N LEU A 22 18.72 10.55 1.28
CA LEU A 22 18.40 11.06 2.61
C LEU A 22 17.17 10.36 3.20
N ARG A 23 17.21 10.15 4.51
CA ARG A 23 16.11 9.52 5.27
C ARG A 23 14.95 10.47 5.58
N THR A 24 15.22 11.76 5.57
CA THR A 24 14.29 12.84 5.92
C THR A 24 14.49 14.04 5.00
N TYR A 25 13.46 14.87 4.89
CA TYR A 25 13.46 16.14 4.16
C TYR A 25 12.70 17.19 4.98
N VAL A 26 13.01 18.46 4.78
CA VAL A 26 12.29 19.56 5.42
C VAL A 26 11.13 19.99 4.51
N ASP A 27 9.91 19.99 5.03
CA ASP A 27 8.74 20.50 4.29
C ASP A 27 8.87 22.03 4.18
N PRO A 28 9.03 22.60 2.96
CA PRO A 28 9.22 24.03 2.78
C PRO A 28 8.01 24.87 3.19
N LEU A 29 6.82 24.26 3.32
CA LEU A 29 5.61 24.96 3.74
C LEU A 29 5.44 25.01 5.26
N THR A 30 5.84 23.94 5.94
CA THR A 30 5.58 23.78 7.39
C THR A 30 6.84 23.87 8.24
N GLY A 31 8.02 23.72 7.65
CA GLY A 31 9.32 23.70 8.34
C GLY A 31 9.61 22.40 9.10
N TYR A 32 8.73 21.40 9.02
CA TYR A 32 8.91 20.14 9.74
C TYR A 32 9.84 19.19 9.03
N GLU A 33 10.58 18.40 9.80
CA GLU A 33 11.35 17.26 9.30
C GLU A 33 10.41 16.06 9.06
N VAL A 34 10.28 15.67 7.79
CA VAL A 34 9.40 14.58 7.35
C VAL A 34 10.25 13.43 6.80
N MET A 35 9.87 12.20 7.13
CA MET A 35 10.52 10.99 6.61
C MET A 35 10.25 10.79 5.12
N THR A 36 11.29 10.39 4.37
CA THR A 36 11.17 10.05 2.95
C THR A 36 10.50 8.69 2.76
N GLU A 37 9.88 8.49 1.60
CA GLU A 37 9.28 7.19 1.25
C GLU A 37 10.32 6.07 1.30
N ARG A 38 11.53 6.33 0.81
CA ARG A 38 12.66 5.39 0.83
C ARG A 38 12.92 4.88 2.26
N PHE A 39 13.06 5.78 3.23
CA PHE A 39 13.30 5.40 4.62
C PHE A 39 12.14 4.59 5.21
N LEU A 40 10.90 4.95 4.89
CA LEU A 40 9.73 4.20 5.33
C LEU A 40 9.72 2.78 4.74
N ARG A 41 10.10 2.61 3.47
CA ARG A 41 10.24 1.29 2.83
C ARG A 41 11.30 0.43 3.51
N GLU A 42 12.46 1.02 3.85
CA GLU A 42 13.51 0.33 4.61
C GLU A 42 13.03 -0.08 6.01
N ARG A 43 12.23 0.77 6.66
CA ARG A 43 11.64 0.52 7.98
C ARG A 43 10.54 -0.56 7.96
N GLY A 44 9.89 -0.78 6.83
CA GLY A 44 8.89 -1.83 6.66
C GLY A 44 7.51 -1.56 7.26
N HIS A 45 7.26 -0.41 7.88
CA HIS A 45 5.97 -0.08 8.50
C HIS A 45 5.65 1.42 8.52
N CYS A 46 4.36 1.76 8.65
CA CYS A 46 3.89 3.13 8.81
C CYS A 46 4.36 3.72 10.15
N CYS A 47 4.90 4.94 10.14
CA CYS A 47 5.35 5.64 11.35
C CYS A 47 4.21 6.28 12.17
N GLY A 48 3.01 6.44 11.60
CA GLY A 48 1.87 7.09 12.25
C GLY A 48 1.93 8.63 12.30
N SER A 49 3.01 9.26 11.83
CA SER A 49 3.23 10.72 11.96
C SER A 49 2.54 11.58 10.89
N GLY A 50 1.69 11.00 10.02
CA GLY A 50 0.95 11.77 9.01
C GLY A 50 1.77 12.23 7.80
N CYS A 51 2.86 11.54 7.44
CA CYS A 51 3.70 11.89 6.29
C CYS A 51 2.92 11.84 4.95
N ARG A 52 3.20 12.78 4.05
CA ARG A 52 2.48 12.94 2.77
C ARG A 52 2.78 11.83 1.75
N HIS A 53 4.02 11.32 1.73
CA HIS A 53 4.49 10.28 0.80
C HIS A 53 4.65 8.91 1.47
N CYS A 54 3.83 8.61 2.49
CA CYS A 54 3.92 7.33 3.18
C CYS A 54 3.38 6.21 2.27
N PRO A 55 4.20 5.20 1.91
CA PRO A 55 3.77 4.12 1.01
C PRO A 55 2.74 3.20 1.68
N TYR A 56 2.69 3.19 3.01
CA TYR A 56 1.75 2.38 3.81
C TYR A 56 0.44 3.12 4.14
N ARG A 57 0.21 4.34 3.65
CA ARG A 57 -0.98 5.13 4.02
C ARG A 57 -2.27 4.64 3.34
N LEU A 58 -2.15 4.12 2.12
CA LEU A 58 -3.28 3.59 1.33
C LEU A 58 -3.49 2.08 1.52
N THR A 59 -2.45 1.40 2.01
CA THR A 59 -2.48 -0.02 2.32
C THR A 59 -2.74 -0.16 3.82
N GLY A 60 -4.02 -0.33 4.19
CA GLY A 60 -4.34 -1.26 5.29
C GLY A 60 -3.62 -2.60 5.04
N PRO A 61 -3.38 -3.43 6.06
CA PRO A 61 -2.32 -4.45 6.08
C PRO A 61 -2.09 -5.15 4.73
N ALA A 62 -0.80 -5.31 4.39
CA ALA A 62 -0.29 -5.96 3.18
C ALA A 62 -1.17 -7.15 2.71
N PRO A 63 -1.29 -7.36 1.38
CA PRO A 63 -2.29 -8.23 0.78
C PRO A 63 -2.33 -9.57 1.50
N GLN A 64 -3.53 -10.05 1.82
CA GLN A 64 -3.69 -11.44 2.19
C GLN A 64 -3.06 -12.24 1.04
N VAL A 65 -1.96 -12.93 1.34
CA VAL A 65 -1.40 -13.90 0.41
C VAL A 65 -2.51 -14.94 0.25
N ALA A 66 -3.27 -14.83 -0.83
CA ALA A 66 -4.04 -15.95 -1.31
C ALA A 66 -2.97 -16.97 -1.71
N ASP A 67 -2.85 -18.03 -0.93
CA ASP A 67 -2.20 -19.23 -1.41
C ASP A 67 -2.77 -19.57 -2.80
N SER A 68 -1.94 -20.17 -3.66
CA SER A 68 -2.31 -20.50 -5.03
C SER A 68 -3.47 -21.50 -5.14
N THR A 69 -4.02 -21.94 -4.02
CA THR A 69 -4.98 -23.02 -3.88
C THR A 69 -6.29 -22.41 -3.37
N GLY A 70 -6.82 -21.43 -4.10
CA GLY A 70 -8.19 -20.91 -3.94
C GLY A 70 -9.25 -21.99 -4.17
N GLN A 71 -9.21 -23.05 -3.38
CA GLN A 71 -10.06 -24.22 -3.42
C GLN A 71 -10.90 -24.24 -2.15
N ASN A 72 -11.96 -23.45 -2.17
CA ASN A 72 -13.21 -23.90 -1.57
C ASN A 72 -13.77 -25.03 -2.44
N ILE A 73 -13.25 -26.23 -2.26
CA ILE A 73 -13.88 -27.45 -2.78
C ILE A 73 -14.44 -28.27 -1.61
N THR A 74 -15.57 -27.84 -1.07
CA THR A 74 -16.49 -28.83 -0.50
C THR A 74 -17.32 -29.41 -1.64
N VAL A 75 -16.69 -30.24 -2.48
CA VAL A 75 -17.44 -31.24 -3.25
C VAL A 75 -17.91 -32.31 -2.28
N ARG A 76 -18.99 -32.03 -1.55
CA ARG A 76 -19.87 -33.10 -1.05
C ARG A 76 -20.86 -33.43 -2.16
N GLY A 77 -20.33 -34.00 -3.23
CA GLY A 77 -21.06 -34.96 -4.05
C GLY A 77 -21.22 -36.24 -3.24
N ALA A 78 -22.18 -36.24 -2.31
CA ALA A 78 -22.77 -37.45 -1.77
C ALA A 78 -24.28 -37.23 -1.88
N GLY A 79 -24.88 -37.87 -2.88
CA GLY A 79 -26.27 -37.70 -3.24
C GLY A 79 -27.23 -37.97 -2.10
N ILE A 80 -28.34 -37.24 -2.11
CA ILE A 80 -29.53 -37.64 -1.37
C ILE A 80 -30.68 -37.55 -2.38
N PRO A 81 -31.16 -38.68 -2.95
CA PRO A 81 -32.36 -38.66 -3.77
C PRO A 81 -33.55 -38.34 -2.86
N THR A 82 -34.30 -37.29 -3.19
CA THR A 82 -35.53 -36.91 -2.46
C THR A 82 -36.80 -37.25 -3.23
N ASP A 83 -36.73 -38.09 -4.26
CA ASP A 83 -37.92 -38.65 -4.92
C ASP A 83 -37.91 -40.18 -4.82
N PHE A 84 -38.99 -40.74 -4.28
CA PHE A 84 -39.14 -42.17 -4.01
C PHE A 84 -39.93 -42.90 -5.12
N SER A 85 -40.17 -42.25 -6.27
CA SER A 85 -41.06 -42.77 -7.33
C SER A 85 -40.35 -43.35 -8.55
N ASP A 86 -39.01 -43.30 -8.62
CA ASP A 86 -38.23 -43.79 -9.77
C ASP A 86 -37.26 -44.95 -9.39
N ILE A 87 -37.78 -45.97 -8.69
CA ILE A 87 -37.22 -47.35 -8.71
C ILE A 87 -37.82 -48.10 -9.88
#